data_AF-A0A6G1WKZ7-F1
#
_entry.id   AF-A0A6G1WKZ7-F1
#
_cell.length_a   1.000
_cell.length_b   1.000
_cell.length_c   1.000
_cell.angle_alpha   90.00
_cell.angle_beta   90.00
_cell.angle_gamma   90.00
#
_symmetry.space_group_name_H-M   'P 1'
#
loop_
_entity.id
_entity.type
_entity.pdbx_description
1 polymer ?
#
loop_
_entity_poly.entity_id
_entity_poly.type
_entity_poly.pdbx_seq_one_letter_code
_entity_poly.pdbx_strand_id
1 'polypeptide(L)'
;YDRASRQNLRAAVVVTGDRTKSGLPATAFLGPQIEGGMRTHKAFERQLVDRGLMQRNLVAVPAKRAPLDRYGNMTQGFLNRVMADLQIDYRGAGATRTRTSSSLKRNKNYKNARFFVPRQPSHLYPGVYQRDPATNAIHPVILFVPQVSYRIRLRLREVVERYVVANVHDHFAVAFQRAVRTAR
;
A
#
# COMPACT_ATOMS: atom_id res chain seq x y z
N TYR A 1 -13.80 -7.52 -15.40
CA TYR A 1 -13.35 -7.75 -16.78
C TYR A 1 -13.77 -6.56 -17.60
N ASP A 2 -12.93 -6.14 -18.54
CA ASP A 2 -13.22 -5.08 -19.48
C ASP A 2 -13.84 -5.70 -20.73
N ARG A 3 -15.02 -5.21 -21.10
CA ARG A 3 -15.76 -5.68 -22.28
C ARG A 3 -15.18 -5.05 -23.53
N ALA A 4 -15.14 -5.82 -24.61
CA ALA A 4 -14.86 -5.28 -25.94
C ALA A 4 -16.01 -4.33 -26.36
N SER A 5 -15.67 -3.31 -27.14
CA SER A 5 -16.60 -2.40 -27.81
C SER A 5 -16.34 -2.43 -29.32
N ARG A 6 -17.24 -1.85 -30.12
CA ARG A 6 -17.03 -1.73 -31.58
C ARG A 6 -15.76 -0.96 -31.93
N GLN A 7 -15.35 -0.02 -31.07
CA GLN A 7 -14.16 0.81 -31.24
C GLN A 7 -12.91 0.15 -30.63
N ASN A 8 -13.08 -0.80 -29.71
CA ASN A 8 -12.00 -1.52 -29.06
C ASN A 8 -12.35 -3.01 -28.98
N LEU A 9 -11.88 -3.78 -29.95
CA LEU A 9 -12.11 -5.23 -30.05
C LEU A 9 -11.31 -6.05 -29.01
N ARG A 10 -10.76 -5.41 -27.97
CA ARG A 10 -10.06 -6.08 -26.88
C ARG A 10 -10.99 -6.27 -25.69
N ALA A 11 -11.10 -7.50 -25.22
CA ALA A 11 -11.69 -7.82 -23.92
C ALA A 11 -10.56 -8.28 -22.98
N ALA A 12 -10.62 -7.87 -21.71
CA ALA A 12 -9.60 -8.24 -20.72
C ALA A 12 -10.24 -8.79 -19.44
N VAL A 13 -9.81 -9.96 -18.99
CA VAL A 13 -10.18 -10.47 -17.67
C VAL A 13 -9.13 -10.02 -16.67
N VAL A 14 -9.38 -8.88 -16.04
CA VAL A 14 -8.54 -8.39 -14.94
C VAL A 14 -8.78 -9.27 -13.73
N VAL A 15 -7.71 -9.80 -13.12
CA VAL A 15 -7.75 -10.43 -11.78
C VAL A 15 -8.16 -9.36 -10.79
N THR A 16 -9.46 -9.18 -10.63
CA THR A 16 -10.03 -8.16 -9.77
C THR A 16 -10.90 -8.91 -8.77
N GLY A 17 -10.53 -8.83 -7.50
CA GLY A 17 -11.54 -8.92 -6.46
C GLY A 17 -12.51 -7.76 -6.72
N ASP A 18 -13.80 -8.07 -6.78
CA ASP A 18 -14.88 -7.14 -7.10
C ASP A 18 -14.65 -5.75 -6.49
N ARG A 19 -14.32 -4.74 -7.33
CA ARG A 19 -14.04 -3.36 -6.87
C ARG A 19 -15.25 -2.72 -6.17
N THR A 20 -16.44 -3.28 -6.39
CA THR A 20 -17.69 -2.84 -5.75
C THR A 20 -17.83 -3.32 -4.31
N LYS A 21 -17.09 -4.37 -3.92
CA LYS A 21 -16.99 -4.84 -2.53
C LYS A 21 -15.73 -4.27 -1.91
N SER A 22 -15.90 -3.20 -1.14
CA SER A 22 -14.89 -2.47 -0.32
C SER A 22 -13.69 -3.32 0.14
N GLY A 23 -12.69 -3.49 -0.73
CA GLY A 23 -11.56 -4.39 -0.52
C GLY A 23 -10.44 -4.13 -1.52
N LEU A 24 -9.19 -4.30 -1.07
CA LEU A 24 -8.03 -4.21 -1.96
C LEU A 24 -8.12 -5.34 -3.00
N PRO A 25 -8.00 -5.04 -4.31
CA PRO A 25 -8.08 -6.08 -5.33
C PRO A 25 -6.95 -7.10 -5.14
N ALA A 26 -7.20 -8.36 -5.49
CA ALA A 26 -6.24 -9.46 -5.33
C ALA A 26 -4.86 -9.14 -5.94
N THR A 27 -4.84 -8.46 -7.08
CA THR A 27 -3.62 -7.97 -7.75
C THR A 27 -2.80 -6.99 -6.92
N ALA A 28 -3.40 -6.21 -6.02
CA ALA A 28 -2.66 -5.26 -5.18
C ALA A 28 -1.73 -5.95 -4.17
N PHE A 29 -1.97 -7.22 -3.84
CA PHE A 29 -1.10 -8.00 -2.95
C PHE A 29 -0.48 -9.24 -3.61
N LEU A 30 -1.11 -9.81 -4.64
CA LEU A 30 -0.57 -10.94 -5.40
C LEU A 30 0.30 -10.52 -6.59
N GLY A 31 0.17 -9.29 -7.09
CA GLY A 31 0.90 -8.79 -8.27
C GLY A 31 2.40 -9.09 -8.22
N PRO A 32 3.12 -8.73 -7.14
CA PRO A 32 4.56 -9.01 -7.02
C PRO A 32 4.90 -10.51 -7.02
N GLN A 33 3.97 -11.39 -6.65
CA GLN A 33 4.18 -12.84 -6.68
C GLN A 33 3.92 -13.43 -8.08
N ILE A 34 3.14 -12.74 -8.91
CA ILE A 34 2.78 -13.16 -10.28
C ILE A 34 3.77 -12.62 -11.30
N GLU A 35 4.07 -11.32 -11.24
CA GLU A 35 4.90 -10.60 -12.21
C GLU A 35 6.35 -10.46 -11.74
N GLY A 36 6.60 -10.71 -10.44
CA GLY A 36 7.88 -10.40 -9.81
C GLY A 36 8.03 -8.90 -9.56
N GLY A 37 9.24 -8.50 -9.19
CA GLY A 37 9.61 -7.09 -9.10
C GLY A 37 9.28 -6.44 -7.76
N MET A 38 9.18 -5.12 -7.79
CA MET A 38 9.04 -4.30 -6.59
C MET A 38 7.57 -4.23 -6.13
N ARG A 39 7.30 -4.56 -4.86
CA ARG A 39 6.02 -4.24 -4.23
C ARG A 39 5.75 -2.73 -4.29
N THR A 40 4.52 -2.36 -4.61
CA THR A 40 4.05 -0.98 -4.54
C THR A 40 4.03 -0.48 -3.08
N HIS A 41 4.50 0.75 -2.89
CA HIS A 41 4.42 1.42 -1.58
C HIS A 41 3.00 1.50 -1.03
N LYS A 42 2.88 1.27 0.27
CA LYS A 42 1.66 1.54 1.01
C LYS A 42 1.35 3.05 0.99
N ALA A 43 0.10 3.43 1.26
CA ALA A 43 -0.32 4.84 1.17
C ALA A 43 0.50 5.78 2.09
N PHE A 44 0.84 5.35 3.31
CA PHE A 44 1.65 6.16 4.22
C PHE A 44 3.13 6.24 3.78
N GLU A 45 3.67 5.16 3.20
CA GLU A 45 5.02 5.16 2.63
C GLU A 45 5.14 6.15 1.48
N ARG A 46 4.14 6.17 0.58
CA ARG A 46 4.09 7.18 -0.48
C ARG A 46 4.12 8.60 0.08
N GLN A 47 3.37 8.87 1.13
CA GLN A 47 3.35 10.19 1.77
C GLN A 47 4.70 10.55 2.42
N LEU A 48 5.40 9.58 3.01
CA LEU A 48 6.76 9.79 3.51
C LEU A 48 7.74 10.12 2.37
N VAL A 49 7.60 9.46 1.22
CA VAL A 49 8.40 9.74 0.02
C VAL A 49 8.07 11.12 -0.56
N ASP A 50 6.78 11.44 -0.69
CA ASP A 50 6.30 12.71 -1.25
C ASP A 50 6.74 13.91 -0.40
N ARG A 51 6.91 13.72 0.91
CA ARG A 51 7.44 14.73 1.84
C ARG A 51 8.97 14.71 1.97
N GLY A 52 9.67 13.90 1.19
CA GLY A 52 11.13 13.79 1.20
C GLY A 52 11.72 13.17 2.48
N LEU A 53 10.88 12.52 3.30
CA LEU A 53 11.30 11.90 4.57
C LEU A 53 11.81 10.47 4.38
N MET A 54 11.40 9.81 3.30
CA MET A 54 11.86 8.47 2.92
C MET A 54 12.27 8.47 1.45
N GLN A 55 13.35 7.77 1.08
CA GLN A 55 13.74 7.63 -0.31
C GLN A 55 12.81 6.64 -1.05
N ARG A 56 12.63 6.84 -2.36
CA ARG A 56 11.70 6.05 -3.19
C ARG A 56 12.06 4.56 -3.33
N ASN A 57 13.30 4.18 -3.06
CA ASN A 57 13.79 2.80 -3.10
C ASN A 57 13.76 2.10 -1.73
N LEU A 58 13.20 2.75 -0.70
CA LEU A 58 13.12 2.22 0.66
C LEU A 58 11.68 1.86 1.05
N VAL A 59 11.54 0.89 1.96
CA VAL A 59 10.26 0.50 2.57
C VAL A 59 10.31 0.70 4.08
N ALA A 60 9.13 0.93 4.68
CA ALA A 60 8.99 1.18 6.11
C ALA A 60 8.71 -0.13 6.84
N VAL A 61 9.65 -0.58 7.67
CA VAL A 61 9.51 -1.78 8.50
C VAL A 61 9.37 -1.43 9.99
N PRO A 62 8.55 -2.17 10.75
CA PRO A 62 8.43 -1.94 12.19
C PRO A 62 9.75 -2.24 12.89
N ALA A 63 10.17 -1.35 13.78
CA ALA A 63 11.26 -1.62 14.71
C ALA A 63 10.75 -2.32 15.98
N LYS A 64 11.67 -2.74 16.87
CA LYS A 64 11.38 -3.49 18.10
C LYS A 64 10.27 -2.89 18.98
N ARG A 65 10.11 -1.55 18.97
CA ARG A 65 9.12 -0.83 19.80
C ARG A 65 7.84 -0.42 19.05
N ALA A 66 7.66 -0.88 17.81
CA ALA A 66 6.44 -0.60 17.05
C ALA A 66 5.26 -1.44 17.60
N PRO A 67 4.10 -0.84 17.91
CA PRO A 67 2.90 -1.59 18.24
C PRO A 67 2.39 -2.35 17.02
N LEU A 68 2.36 -3.67 17.12
CA LEU A 68 1.87 -4.57 16.07
C LEU A 68 0.45 -5.07 16.40
N ASP A 69 -0.34 -5.29 15.36
CA ASP A 69 -1.58 -6.04 15.46
C ASP A 69 -1.33 -7.55 15.47
N ARG A 70 -2.40 -8.33 15.61
CA ARG A 70 -2.35 -9.81 15.61
C ARG A 70 -1.75 -10.43 14.35
N TYR A 71 -1.60 -9.65 13.27
CA TYR A 71 -1.06 -10.08 11.99
C TYR A 71 0.37 -9.58 11.76
N GLY A 72 0.99 -8.95 12.76
CA GLY A 72 2.34 -8.39 12.66
C GLY A 72 2.42 -7.08 11.87
N ASN A 73 1.29 -6.43 11.56
CA ASN A 73 1.30 -5.11 10.92
C ASN A 73 1.32 -4.01 11.98
N MET A 74 1.94 -2.87 11.65
CA MET A 74 1.79 -1.66 12.48
C MET A 74 0.32 -1.25 12.56
N THR A 75 -0.17 -1.03 13.79
CA THR A 75 -1.57 -0.65 14.01
C THR A 75 -1.92 0.68 13.32
N GLN A 76 -3.15 0.81 12.81
CA GLN A 76 -3.60 2.04 12.16
C GLN A 76 -3.53 3.26 13.10
N GLY A 77 -3.88 3.07 14.39
CA GLY A 77 -3.79 4.12 15.40
C GLY A 77 -2.35 4.59 15.66
N PHE A 78 -1.37 3.67 15.61
CA PHE A 78 0.05 4.03 15.70
C PHE A 78 0.50 4.83 14.48
N LEU A 79 0.22 4.35 13.26
CA LEU A 79 0.58 5.07 12.03
C LEU A 79 -0.04 6.47 11.99
N ASN A 80 -1.31 6.63 12.37
CA ASN A 80 -1.96 7.94 12.44
C ASN A 80 -1.24 8.91 13.38
N ARG A 81 -0.75 8.44 14.54
CA ARG A 81 0.01 9.28 15.49
C ARG A 81 1.36 9.70 14.90
N VAL A 82 2.07 8.77 14.26
CA VAL A 82 3.32 9.06 13.56
C VAL A 82 3.11 10.13 12.49
N MET A 83 2.12 9.96 11.61
CA MET A 83 1.85 10.93 10.54
C MET A 83 1.43 12.30 11.09
N ALA A 84 0.66 12.33 12.18
CA ALA A 84 0.29 13.58 12.85
C ALA A 84 1.49 14.31 13.46
N ASP A 85 2.45 13.57 14.06
CA ASP A 85 3.70 14.13 14.58
C ASP A 85 4.62 14.64 13.47
N LEU A 86 4.67 13.93 12.34
CA LEU A 86 5.45 14.34 11.16
C LEU A 86 4.74 15.43 10.33
N GLN A 87 3.56 15.90 10.75
CA GLN A 87 2.74 16.90 10.06
C GLN A 87 2.45 16.53 8.59
N ILE A 88 2.21 15.25 8.33
CA ILE A 88 1.91 14.72 7.00
C ILE A 88 0.41 14.54 6.85
N ASP A 89 -0.21 15.31 5.97
CA ASP A 89 -1.65 15.24 5.74
C ASP A 89 -2.02 14.09 4.81
N TYR A 90 -3.09 13.39 5.18
CA TYR A 90 -3.60 12.26 4.44
C TYR A 90 -4.46 12.73 3.27
N ARG A 91 -3.82 13.21 2.19
CA ARG A 91 -4.43 13.56 0.87
C ARG A 91 -5.28 14.83 0.87
N GLY A 92 -4.78 15.90 0.26
CA GLY A 92 -5.47 16.80 -0.68
C GLY A 92 -6.85 17.43 -0.37
N ALA A 93 -7.53 17.15 0.74
CA ALA A 93 -8.86 17.71 1.01
C ALA A 93 -9.13 17.70 2.51
N GLY A 94 -8.95 18.85 3.18
CA GLY A 94 -9.70 19.33 4.36
C GLY A 94 -9.80 18.47 5.64
N ALA A 95 -9.39 17.21 5.63
CA ALA A 95 -9.40 16.30 6.76
C ALA A 95 -8.03 16.37 7.45
N THR A 96 -7.70 17.58 7.88
CA THR A 96 -6.57 17.92 8.74
C THR A 96 -6.67 17.05 10.01
N ARG A 97 -5.97 15.90 10.01
CA ARG A 97 -5.63 15.18 11.24
C ARG A 97 -4.36 15.76 11.88
N THR A 98 -3.89 16.90 11.40
CA THR A 98 -2.99 17.76 12.19
C THR A 98 -3.69 18.07 13.51
N ARG A 99 -2.91 18.04 14.59
CA ARG A 99 -3.45 18.25 15.93
C ARG A 99 -4.14 19.60 15.99
N THR A 100 -5.45 19.60 16.27
CA THR A 100 -6.19 20.83 16.49
C THR A 100 -5.70 21.51 17.76
N SER A 101 -5.88 22.84 17.84
CA SER A 101 -5.62 23.61 19.07
C SER A 101 -6.36 23.04 20.28
N SER A 102 -7.56 22.50 20.08
CA SER A 102 -8.35 21.80 21.10
C SER A 102 -7.72 20.47 21.55
N SER A 103 -7.14 19.69 20.62
CA SER A 103 -6.43 18.44 20.90
C SER A 103 -5.15 18.70 21.71
N LEU A 104 -4.40 19.74 21.35
CA LEU A 104 -3.18 20.19 22.04
C LEU A 104 -3.47 20.72 23.46
N LYS A 105 -4.60 21.40 23.65
CA LYS A 105 -5.05 21.86 24.98
C LYS A 105 -5.47 20.70 25.89
N ARG A 106 -6.19 19.71 25.34
CA ARG A 106 -6.73 18.57 26.11
C ARG A 106 -5.65 17.61 26.60
N ASN A 107 -4.55 17.50 25.88
CA ASN A 107 -3.48 16.57 26.22
C ASN A 107 -2.14 17.29 26.03
N LYS A 108 -1.63 17.85 27.14
CA LYS A 108 -0.37 18.64 27.22
C LYS A 108 0.82 17.88 26.60
N ASN A 109 0.76 16.56 26.66
CA ASN A 109 1.70 15.60 26.14
C ASN A 109 1.78 15.58 24.58
N TYR A 110 0.87 16.26 23.89
CA TYR A 110 0.88 16.48 22.43
C TYR A 110 1.58 17.77 21.96
N LYS A 111 2.00 18.67 22.88
CA LYS A 111 2.68 19.92 22.48
C LYS A 111 4.05 19.67 21.83
N ASN A 112 4.72 18.58 22.20
CA ASN A 112 6.02 18.21 21.63
C ASN A 112 5.84 17.06 20.65
N ALA A 113 6.40 17.19 19.44
CA ALA A 113 6.38 16.10 18.48
C ALA A 113 7.13 14.88 19.05
N ARG A 114 6.42 13.76 19.19
CA ARG A 114 6.99 12.54 19.80
C ARG A 114 7.71 11.68 18.79
N PHE A 115 7.24 11.70 17.54
CA PHE A 115 7.86 11.00 16.44
C PHE A 115 8.57 11.99 15.52
N PHE A 116 9.76 11.62 15.06
CA PHE A 116 10.53 12.44 14.13
C PHE A 116 11.35 11.56 13.18
N VAL A 117 11.64 12.10 12.00
CA VAL A 117 12.65 11.55 11.09
C VAL A 117 13.94 12.35 11.30
N PRO A 118 15.10 11.70 11.54
CA PRO A 118 16.36 12.40 11.71
C PRO A 118 16.69 13.23 10.46
N ARG A 119 17.09 14.50 10.66
CA ARG A 119 17.61 15.32 9.56
C ARG A 119 18.97 14.81 9.14
N GLN A 120 19.20 14.73 7.84
CA GLN A 120 20.50 14.35 7.28
C GLN A 120 21.46 15.55 7.34
N PRO A 121 22.76 15.33 7.61
CA PRO A 121 23.37 14.05 8.00
C PRO A 121 23.07 13.67 9.45
N SER A 122 22.87 12.37 9.72
CA SER A 122 22.63 11.84 11.07
C SER A 122 23.40 10.54 11.31
N HIS A 123 23.84 10.31 12.55
CA HIS A 123 24.36 9.01 13.00
C HIS A 123 23.25 7.96 13.20
N LEU A 124 21.99 8.39 13.18
CA LEU A 124 20.85 7.50 13.30
C LEU A 124 20.56 6.83 11.96
N TYR A 125 20.28 5.53 11.99
CA TYR A 125 19.85 4.79 10.81
C TYR A 125 18.57 5.41 10.22
N PRO A 126 18.39 5.46 8.88
CA PRO A 126 17.19 6.01 8.26
C PRO A 126 15.90 5.41 8.83
N GLY A 127 14.99 6.26 9.32
CA GLY A 127 13.75 5.78 9.94
C GLY A 127 12.98 6.85 10.71
N VAL A 128 11.91 6.41 11.36
CA VAL A 128 11.14 7.21 12.31
C VAL A 128 11.53 6.79 13.73
N TYR A 129 11.85 7.79 14.54
CA TYR A 129 12.25 7.64 15.93
C TYR A 129 11.18 8.22 16.85
N GLN A 130 11.03 7.62 18.01
CA GLN A 130 10.23 8.17 19.10
C GLN A 130 11.14 8.75 20.18
N ARG A 131 10.82 9.95 20.65
CA ARG A 131 11.37 10.52 21.88
C ARG A 131 10.47 10.17 23.06
N ASP A 132 11.04 9.53 24.07
CA ASP A 132 10.36 9.24 25.32
C ASP A 132 10.12 10.54 26.10
N PRO A 133 8.86 10.87 26.48
CA PRO A 133 8.57 12.10 27.20
C PRO A 133 9.10 12.13 28.65
N ALA A 134 9.36 10.97 29.26
CA ALA A 134 9.84 10.88 30.64
C ALA A 134 11.37 10.90 30.71
N THR A 135 12.03 10.16 29.82
CA THR A 135 13.50 9.96 29.88
C THR A 135 14.26 10.73 28.82
N ASN A 136 13.56 11.36 27.85
CA ASN A 136 14.14 11.97 26.64
C ASN A 136 14.93 11.00 25.74
N ALA A 137 14.95 9.70 26.07
CA ALA A 137 15.62 8.67 25.29
C ALA A 137 14.95 8.55 23.91
N ILE A 138 15.78 8.32 22.89
CA ILE A 138 15.31 8.13 21.52
C ILE A 138 15.40 6.66 21.13
N HIS A 139 14.35 6.16 20.48
CA HIS A 139 14.29 4.78 20.06
C HIS A 139 13.70 4.65 18.66
N PRO A 140 14.22 3.76 17.81
CA PRO A 140 13.62 3.52 16.50
C PRO A 140 12.26 2.87 16.68
N VAL A 141 11.27 3.35 15.92
CA VAL A 141 9.94 2.74 15.84
C VAL A 141 9.60 2.29 14.42
N ILE A 142 10.17 2.93 13.40
CA ILE A 142 10.10 2.49 12.00
C ILE A 142 11.50 2.63 11.41
N LEU A 143 11.96 1.64 10.67
CA LEU A 143 13.22 1.71 9.91
C LEU A 143 12.92 1.78 8.42
N PHE A 144 13.69 2.55 7.68
CA PHE A 144 13.64 2.62 6.23
C PHE A 144 14.74 1.74 5.66
N VAL A 145 14.34 0.62 5.09
CA VAL A 145 15.28 -0.39 4.58
C VAL A 145 15.17 -0.52 3.06
N PRO A 146 16.26 -0.88 2.35
CA PRO A 146 16.20 -1.14 0.93
C PRO A 146 15.10 -2.14 0.58
N GLN A 147 14.31 -1.81 -0.42
CA GLN A 147 13.28 -2.70 -0.89
C GLN A 147 13.88 -3.92 -1.58
N VAL A 148 13.40 -5.13 -1.23
CA VAL A 148 13.79 -6.38 -1.90
C VAL A 148 12.81 -6.69 -3.02
N SER A 149 13.33 -7.09 -4.19
CA SER A 149 12.51 -7.55 -5.32
C SER A 149 11.92 -8.93 -5.05
N TYR A 150 10.61 -9.08 -5.26
CA TYR A 150 9.94 -10.37 -5.20
C TYR A 150 10.34 -11.23 -6.41
N ARG A 151 10.59 -12.52 -6.15
CA ARG A 151 10.71 -13.54 -7.19
C ARG A 151 9.31 -14.01 -7.59
N ILE A 152 9.13 -14.31 -8.88
CA ILE A 152 7.88 -14.91 -9.38
C ILE A 152 7.68 -16.25 -8.68
N ARG A 153 6.56 -16.41 -7.97
CA ARG A 153 6.15 -17.66 -7.30
C ARG A 153 4.88 -18.24 -7.91
N LEU A 154 4.00 -17.38 -8.43
CA LEU A 154 2.75 -17.77 -9.05
C LEU A 154 2.90 -17.64 -10.55
N ARG A 155 3.05 -18.78 -11.25
CA ARG A 155 3.09 -18.86 -12.72
C ARG A 155 1.69 -18.69 -13.33
N LEU A 156 0.93 -17.72 -12.84
CA LEU A 156 -0.47 -17.51 -13.24
C LEU A 156 -0.59 -17.27 -14.75
N ARG A 157 0.36 -16.52 -15.33
CA ARG A 157 0.38 -16.23 -16.75
C ARG A 157 0.50 -17.50 -17.59
N GLU A 158 1.42 -18.39 -17.23
CA GLU A 158 1.62 -19.67 -17.91
C GLU A 158 0.38 -20.57 -17.83
N VAL A 159 -0.27 -20.62 -16.67
CA VAL A 159 -1.49 -21.41 -16.45
C VAL A 159 -2.66 -20.87 -17.28
N VAL A 160 -2.86 -19.54 -17.26
CA VAL A 160 -3.93 -18.89 -18.02
C VAL A 160 -3.71 -19.05 -19.52
N GLU A 161 -2.49 -18.84 -20.00
CA GLU A 161 -2.14 -18.99 -21.41
C GLU A 161 -2.38 -20.41 -21.91
N ARG A 162 -1.91 -21.42 -21.15
CA ARG A 162 -2.16 -22.82 -21.46
C ARG A 162 -3.65 -23.15 -21.53
N TYR A 163 -4.43 -22.67 -20.57
CA TYR A 163 -5.88 -22.89 -20.54
C TYR A 163 -6.58 -22.21 -21.71
N VAL A 164 -6.26 -20.95 -22.00
CA VAL A 164 -6.86 -20.20 -23.11
C VAL A 164 -6.56 -20.88 -24.43
N VAL A 165 -5.29 -21.22 -24.71
CA VAL A 165 -4.92 -21.90 -25.96
C VAL A 165 -5.69 -23.21 -26.11
N ALA A 166 -5.83 -24.00 -25.04
CA ALA A 166 -6.52 -25.28 -25.10
C ALA A 166 -8.05 -25.19 -25.26
N ASN A 167 -8.68 -24.09 -24.82
CA ASN A 167 -10.15 -24.03 -24.71
C ASN A 167 -10.79 -22.86 -25.48
N VAL A 168 -10.01 -21.98 -26.11
CA VAL A 168 -10.55 -20.75 -26.72
C VAL A 168 -11.56 -21.03 -27.82
N HIS A 169 -11.35 -22.08 -28.63
CA HIS A 169 -12.27 -22.41 -29.72
C HIS A 169 -13.62 -22.92 -29.21
N ASP A 170 -13.62 -23.81 -28.23
CA ASP A 170 -14.86 -24.35 -27.64
C ASP A 170 -15.65 -23.24 -26.93
N HIS A 171 -14.97 -22.43 -26.11
CA HIS A 171 -15.62 -21.30 -25.44
C HIS A 171 -16.12 -20.25 -26.41
N PHE A 172 -15.38 -19.99 -27.50
CA PHE A 172 -15.83 -19.07 -28.55
C PHE A 172 -17.09 -19.59 -29.24
N ALA A 173 -17.12 -20.87 -29.64
CA ALA A 173 -18.28 -21.47 -30.28
C ALA A 173 -19.54 -21.38 -29.42
N VAL A 174 -19.43 -21.74 -28.13
CA VAL A 174 -20.55 -21.62 -27.16
C VAL A 174 -20.99 -20.17 -26.98
N ALA A 175 -20.04 -19.25 -26.82
CA ALA A 175 -20.34 -17.83 -26.65
C ALA A 175 -20.99 -17.22 -27.91
N PHE A 176 -20.52 -17.59 -29.09
CA PHE A 176 -21.04 -17.13 -30.37
C PHE A 176 -22.47 -17.64 -30.61
N GLN A 177 -22.73 -18.92 -30.38
CA GLN A 177 -24.09 -19.47 -30.48
C GLN A 177 -25.07 -18.75 -29.54
N ARG A 178 -24.63 -18.48 -28.30
CA ARG A 178 -25.43 -17.69 -27.35
C ARG A 178 -25.69 -16.28 -27.88
N ALA A 179 -24.66 -15.60 -28.40
CA ALA A 179 -24.78 -14.26 -28.93
C ALA A 179 -25.79 -14.19 -30.09
N VAL A 180 -25.71 -15.12 -31.05
CA VAL A 180 -26.65 -15.24 -32.17
C VAL A 180 -28.08 -15.46 -31.68
N ARG A 181 -28.28 -16.36 -30.70
CA ARG A 181 -29.62 -16.65 -30.13
C ARG A 181 -30.24 -15.45 -29.40
N THR A 182 -29.41 -14.63 -28.77
CA THR A 182 -29.87 -13.47 -27.98
C THR A 182 -29.79 -12.14 -28.74
N ALA A 183 -29.36 -12.16 -30.00
CA ALA A 183 -29.31 -10.97 -30.84
C ALA A 183 -30.74 -10.46 -31.07
N ARG A 184 -31.01 -9.23 -30.62
CA ARG A 184 -32.22 -8.46 -30.93
C ARG A 184 -31.90 -7.47 -32.04
#